data_AF-A0A934NJL9-F1
#
_entry.id   AF-A0A934NJL9-F1
#
_cell.length_a   1.000
_cell.length_b   1.000
_cell.length_c   1.000
_cell.angle_alpha   90.00
_cell.angle_beta   90.00
_cell.angle_gamma   90.00
#
_symmetry.space_group_name_H-M   'P 1'
#
loop_
_entity.id
_entity.type
_entity.pdbx_description
1 polymer ?
#
loop_
_entity_poly.entity_id
_entity_poly.type
_entity_poly.pdbx_seq_one_letter_code
_entity_poly.pdbx_strand_id
1 'polypeptide(L)' 'MLLLIIFNKDITAKEAAKIIGVSDRSVENYFTKLRTENIIERIGADFGGYWTLKTDNNME' A
#
# COMPACT_ATOMS: atom_id res chain seq x y z
N MET A 1 3.36 8.14 0.59
CA MET A 1 2.61 6.86 0.63
C MET A 1 3.49 5.70 1.06
N LEU A 2 4.58 5.40 0.33
CA LEU A 2 5.47 4.27 0.63
C LEU A 2 5.95 4.21 2.09
N LEU A 3 6.38 5.34 2.66
CA LEU A 3 6.78 5.42 4.07
C LEU A 3 5.66 4.99 5.03
N LEU A 4 4.41 5.39 4.77
CA LEU A 4 3.29 4.99 5.63
C LEU A 4 3.03 3.49 5.58
N ILE A 5 3.16 2.87 4.40
CA ILE A 5 3.06 1.41 4.24
C ILE A 5 4.17 0.70 5.02
N ILE A 6 5.40 1.24 5.00
CA ILE A 6 6.54 0.67 5.74
C ILE A 6 6.31 0.77 7.25
N PHE A 7 5.79 1.90 7.75
CA PHE A 7 5.52 2.09 9.17
C PHE A 7 4.27 1.36 9.66
N ASN A 8 3.26 1.19 8.79
CA ASN A 8 2.03 0.48 9.10
C ASN A 8 1.58 -0.33 7.87
N LYS A 9 1.96 -1.60 7.82
CA LYS A 9 1.60 -2.52 6.73
C LYS A 9 0.08 -2.76 6.62
N ASP A 10 -0.66 -2.58 7.71
CA ASP A 10 -2.11 -2.83 7.76
C ASP A 10 -2.93 -1.57 7.42
N ILE A 11 -2.26 -0.48 7.02
CA ILE A 11 -2.88 0.81 6.78
C ILE A 11 -3.96 0.74 5.70
N THR A 12 -5.14 1.23 6.05
CA THR A 12 -6.27 1.37 5.12
C THR A 12 -6.20 2.69 4.36
N ALA A 13 -6.91 2.76 3.22
CA ALA A 13 -6.99 4.00 2.45
C ALA A 13 -7.55 5.17 3.28
N LYS A 14 -8.57 4.88 4.11
CA LYS A 14 -9.23 5.84 5.00
C LYS A 14 -8.30 6.38 6.09
N GLU A 15 -7.48 5.53 6.70
CA GLU A 15 -6.50 5.96 7.71
C GLU A 15 -5.39 6.81 7.09
N ALA A 16 -4.83 6.36 5.97
CA ALA A 16 -3.81 7.10 5.24
C ALA A 16 -4.33 8.46 4.74
N ALA A 17 -5.59 8.53 4.28
CA ALA A 17 -6.23 9.76 3.84
C ALA A 17 -6.31 10.80 4.98
N LYS A 18 -6.69 10.34 6.18
CA LYS A 18 -6.71 11.17 7.39
C LYS A 18 -5.33 11.67 7.79
N ILE A 19 -4.28 10.84 7.65
CA ILE A 19 -2.90 11.20 8.00
C ILE A 19 -2.33 12.23 7.02
N ILE A 20 -2.57 12.05 5.72
CA ILE A 20 -1.99 12.90 4.66
C ILE A 20 -2.84 14.17 4.42
N GLY A 21 -4.14 14.14 4.77
CA GLY A 21 -5.06 15.24 4.51
C GLY A 21 -5.59 15.27 3.07
N VAL A 22 -5.87 14.10 2.49
CA VAL A 22 -6.42 13.93 1.13
C VAL A 22 -7.66 13.03 1.16
N SER A 23 -8.33 12.84 0.01
CA SER A 23 -9.47 11.92 -0.08
C SER A 23 -9.03 10.45 -0.08
N ASP A 24 -9.89 9.57 0.42
CA ASP A 24 -9.72 8.11 0.36
C ASP A 24 -9.45 7.64 -1.08
N ARG A 25 -10.18 8.21 -2.05
CA ARG A 25 -10.01 7.95 -3.49
C ARG A 25 -8.61 8.31 -4.00
N SER A 26 -8.03 9.40 -3.52
CA SER A 26 -6.65 9.78 -3.86
C SER A 26 -5.66 8.73 -3.36
N VAL A 27 -5.89 8.19 -2.15
CA VAL A 27 -5.06 7.13 -1.57
C VAL A 27 -5.18 5.82 -2.33
N GLU A 28 -6.40 5.42 -2.71
CA GLU A 28 -6.62 4.24 -3.57
C GLU A 28 -5.85 4.35 -4.89
N ASN A 29 -5.84 5.54 -5.51
CA ASN A 29 -5.07 5.78 -6.72
C ASN A 29 -3.57 5.64 -6.47
N TYR A 30 -3.06 6.10 -5.33
CA TYR A 30 -1.66 5.91 -4.96
C TYR A 30 -1.31 4.43 -4.74
N PHE A 31 -2.15 3.66 -4.03
CA PHE A 31 -1.95 2.22 -3.88
C PHE A 31 -2.00 1.49 -5.22
N THR A 32 -2.95 1.87 -6.08
CA THR A 32 -3.08 1.30 -7.44
C THR A 32 -1.82 1.56 -8.24
N LYS A 33 -1.32 2.81 -8.26
CA LYS A 33 -0.10 3.17 -8.96
C LYS A 33 1.11 2.35 -8.47
N LEU A 34 1.32 2.28 -7.15
CA LEU A 34 2.43 1.51 -6.56
C LEU A 34 2.33 0.01 -6.87
N ARG A 35 1.11 -0.54 -6.89
CA ARG A 35 0.87 -1.94 -7.25
C ARG A 35 1.13 -2.20 -8.74
N THR A 36 0.67 -1.31 -9.62
CA THR A 36 0.90 -1.41 -11.07
C THR A 36 2.37 -1.27 -11.41
N GLU A 37 3.09 -0.42 -10.69
CA GLU A 37 4.55 -0.28 -10.78
C GLU A 37 5.32 -1.42 -10.11
N ASN A 38 4.63 -2.47 -9.61
CA ASN A 38 5.22 -3.62 -8.91
C ASN A 38 6.06 -3.26 -7.67
N ILE A 39 5.81 -2.11 -7.04
CA ILE A 39 6.56 -1.67 -5.85
C ILE A 39 5.98 -2.32 -4.58
N ILE A 40 4.66 -2.50 -4.54
CA ILE A 40 3.95 -3.11 -3.40
C ILE A 40 2.97 -4.18 -3.87
N GLU A 41 2.65 -5.08 -2.96
CA GLU A 41 1.55 -6.04 -3.11
C GLU A 41 0.74 -6.17 -1.82
N ARG A 42 -0.51 -6.63 -1.94
CA ARG A 42 -1.38 -6.90 -0.79
C ARG A 42 -1.46 -8.40 -0.56
N ILE A 43 -1.02 -8.85 0.60
CA ILE A 43 -1.04 -10.27 1.00
C ILE A 43 -2.21 -10.52 1.95
N GLY A 44 -3.02 -11.53 1.66
CA GLY A 44 -4.15 -11.96 2.50
C GLY A 44 -5.52 -11.57 1.94
N ALA A 45 -6.57 -11.85 2.73
CA ALA A 45 -7.97 -11.66 2.33
C ALA A 45 -8.40 -10.18 2.29
N ASP A 46 -9.52 -9.89 1.62
CA ASP A 46 -10.01 -8.52 1.43
C ASP A 46 -10.13 -7.72 2.74
N PHE A 47 -10.57 -8.37 3.83
CA PHE A 47 -10.79 -7.75 5.14
C PHE A 47 -9.69 -8.02 6.19
N GLY A 48 -8.50 -8.50 5.77
CA GLY A 48 -7.40 -8.78 6.71
C GLY A 48 -6.01 -8.80 6.08
N GLY A 49 -5.90 -8.41 4.81
CA GLY A 49 -4.63 -8.35 4.11
C GLY A 49 -3.83 -7.10 4.40
N TYR A 50 -2.51 -7.24 4.30
CA TYR A 50 -1.52 -6.19 4.58
C TYR A 50 -0.69 -5.87 3.33
N TRP A 51 -0.15 -4.66 3.27
CA TRP A 51 0.75 -4.22 2.23
C TRP A 51 2.19 -4.64 2.53
N THR A 52 2.88 -5.19 1.53
CA THR A 52 4.31 -5.47 1.58
C THR A 52 5.01 -4.84 0.39
N LEU A 53 6.31 -4.55 0.54
CA LEU A 53 7.17 -4.23 -0.59
C LEU A 53 7.39 -5.48 -1.42
N LYS A 54 7.35 -5.34 -2.74
CA LYS A 54 7.75 -6.43 -3.63
C LYS A 54 9.28 -6.50 -3.62
N THR A 55 9.84 -7.59 -3.13
CA THR A 55 11.26 -7.90 -3.30
C THR A 55 11.43 -8.60 -4.64
N ASP A 56 12.24 -8.04 -5.54
CA ASP A 56 12.68 -8.77 -6.73
C ASP A 56 13.57 -9.93 -6.29
N ASN A 57 13.01 -11.13 -6.20
CA ASN A 57 13.75 -12.38 -6.01
C ASN A 57 14.43 -12.85 -7.31
N ASN A 58 15.04 -11.94 -8.08
CA ASN A 58 15.86 -12.25 -9.26
C ASN A 58 17.36 -12.10 -8.94
N MET A 59 17.76 -12.51 -7.73
CA MET A 59 19.16 -12.73 -7.35
C MET A 59 19.37 -14.24 -7.14
N GLU A 60 19.17 -15.02 -8.19
CA GLU A 60 19.78 -16.35 -8.36
C GLU A 60 20.38 -16.44 -9.76
#